data_AF-A0AA97AKK5-F1
#
_entry.id   AF-A0AA97AKK5-F1
#
_cell.length_a   1.000
_cell.length_b   1.000
_cell.length_c   1.000
_cell.angle_alpha   90.00
_cell.angle_beta   90.00
_cell.angle_gamma   90.00
#
_symmetry.space_group_name_H-M   'P 1'
#
loop_
_entity.id
_entity.type
_entity.pdbx_description
1 polymer ?
#
loop_
_entity_poly.entity_id
_entity_poly.type
_entity_poly.pdbx_seq_one_letter_code
_entity_poly.pdbx_strand_id
1 'polypeptide(L)' 'MLNLERALNQDRLLRALTELNRNAFDALLPSFEKAYEASRIAAKPVRKRARGGGRKARLQSIEAKLF' A
#
# COMPACT_ATOMS: atom_id res chain seq x y z
N MET A 1 12.46 1.96 -8.32
CA MET A 1 11.15 1.82 -7.65
C MET A 1 10.87 0.33 -7.56
N LEU A 2 10.35 -0.13 -6.43
CA LEU A 2 10.12 -1.56 -6.21
C LEU A 2 9.16 -2.11 -7.26
N ASN A 3 9.49 -3.25 -7.87
CA ASN A 3 8.58 -3.94 -8.80
C ASN A 3 7.59 -4.77 -7.98
N LEU A 4 6.41 -4.21 -7.74
CA LEU A 4 5.39 -4.81 -6.87
C LEU A 4 4.78 -6.07 -7.48
N GLU A 5 4.62 -6.14 -8.80
CA GLU A 5 4.16 -7.35 -9.48
C GLU A 5 5.13 -8.50 -9.22
N ARG A 6 6.43 -8.24 -9.34
CA ARG A 6 7.47 -9.23 -9.01
C ARG A 6 7.44 -9.61 -7.53
N ALA A 7 7.28 -8.64 -6.64
CA ALA A 7 7.23 -8.90 -5.20
C ALA A 7 6.02 -9.76 -4.81
N LEU A 8 4.85 -9.49 -5.39
CA LEU A 8 3.63 -10.27 -5.17
C LEU A 8 3.73 -11.71 -5.68
N ASN A 9 4.44 -11.92 -6.79
CA ASN A 9 4.60 -13.23 -7.43
C ASN A 9 5.75 -14.07 -6.85
N GLN A 10 6.64 -13.48 -6.04
CA GLN A 10 7.78 -14.17 -5.43
C GLN A 10 7.63 -14.17 -3.91
N ASP A 11 7.21 -15.32 -3.34
CA ASP A 11 6.95 -15.45 -1.90
C ASP A 11 8.16 -15.04 -1.03
N ARG A 12 9.39 -15.34 -1.46
CA ARG A 12 10.61 -14.90 -0.79
C ARG A 12 10.76 -13.37 -0.76
N LEU A 13 10.39 -12.67 -1.84
CA LEU A 13 10.43 -11.21 -1.87
C LEU A 13 9.28 -10.60 -1.08
N LEU A 14 8.07 -11.15 -1.19
CA LEU A 14 6.91 -10.73 -0.40
C LEU A 14 7.26 -10.79 1.10
N ARG A 15 7.83 -11.90 1.53
CA ARG A 15 8.24 -12.13 2.92
C ARG A 15 9.42 -11.26 3.35
N ALA A 16 10.36 -10.96 2.46
CA ALA A 16 11.45 -10.05 2.79
C ALA A 16 10.99 -8.59 2.98
N LEU A 17 9.88 -8.20 2.34
CA LEU A 17 9.38 -6.82 2.37
C LEU A 17 8.31 -6.58 3.43
N THR A 18 7.49 -7.59 3.69
CA THR A 18 6.33 -7.46 4.59
C THR A 18 6.45 -8.33 5.84
N GLU A 19 7.45 -9.22 5.90
CA GLU A 19 7.58 -10.29 6.89
C GLU A 19 6.44 -11.32 6.88
N LEU A 20 5.47 -11.17 5.98
CA LEU A 20 4.32 -12.06 5.83
C LEU A 20 4.59 -13.13 4.77
N ASN A 21 3.95 -14.28 4.90
CA ASN A 21 3.79 -15.20 3.77
C ASN A 21 2.59 -14.75 2.92
N ARG A 22 2.45 -15.32 1.72
CA ARG A 22 1.35 -14.99 0.82
C ARG A 22 -0.04 -15.09 1.47
N ASN A 23 -0.29 -16.15 2.24
CA ASN A 23 -1.60 -16.37 2.87
C ASN A 23 -1.92 -15.33 3.95
N ALA A 24 -0.95 -14.97 4.79
CA ALA A 24 -1.11 -13.97 5.82
C ALA A 24 -1.27 -12.56 5.23
N PHE A 25 -0.55 -12.28 4.13
CA PHE A 25 -0.71 -11.05 3.38
C PHE A 25 -2.13 -10.93 2.80
N ASP A 26 -2.59 -11.97 2.09
CA ASP A 26 -3.92 -11.98 1.48
C ASP A 26 -5.04 -11.92 2.55
N ALA A 27 -4.86 -12.55 3.71
CA ALA A 27 -5.78 -12.48 4.84
C ALA A 27 -5.84 -11.09 5.50
N LEU A 28 -4.75 -10.32 5.45
CA LEU A 28 -4.67 -8.98 6.04
C LEU A 28 -5.35 -7.92 5.15
N LEU A 29 -5.38 -8.13 3.83
CA LEU A 29 -5.89 -7.16 2.85
C LEU A 29 -7.27 -6.57 3.20
N PRO A 30 -8.31 -7.37 3.53
CA PRO A 30 -9.64 -6.82 3.78
C PRO A 30 -9.71 -5.93 5.03
N SER A 31 -8.91 -6.25 6.05
CA SER A 31 -8.83 -5.44 7.28
C SER A 31 -8.08 -4.14 7.02
N PHE A 32 -6.95 -4.24 6.30
CA PHE A 32 -6.16 -3.09 5.90
C PHE A 32 -6.94 -2.13 5.00
N GLU A 33 -7.70 -2.64 4.02
CA GLU A 33 -8.53 -1.83 3.13
C GLU A 33 -9.53 -0.97 3.92
N LYS A 34 -10.25 -1.58 4.86
CA LYS A 34 -11.20 -0.86 5.73
C LYS A 34 -10.51 0.22 6.55
N ALA A 35 -9.36 -0.10 7.16
CA ALA A 35 -8.59 0.87 7.94
C ALA A 35 -8.06 2.01 7.07
N TYR A 36 -7.59 1.69 5.86
CA TYR A 36 -7.08 2.67 4.91
C TYR A 36 -8.19 3.63 4.46
N GLU A 37 -9.36 3.13 4.06
CA GLU A 37 -10.48 4.00 3.66
C GLU A 37 -11.01 4.84 4.83
N ALA A 38 -11.10 4.27 6.04
CA ALA A 38 -11.44 5.04 7.23
C ALA A 38 -10.43 6.18 7.49
N SER A 39 -9.14 5.91 7.31
CA SER A 39 -8.08 6.94 7.46
C SER A 39 -8.20 8.05 6.41
N ARG A 40 -8.63 7.73 5.18
CA ARG A 40 -8.84 8.72 4.13
C ARG A 40 -9.98 9.67 4.44
N ILE A 41 -11.06 9.15 5.02
CA ILE A 41 -12.23 9.95 5.44
C ILE A 41 -11.87 10.83 6.64
N ALA A 42 -11.11 10.29 7.60
CA ALA A 42 -10.70 11.02 8.80
C ALA A 42 -9.59 12.05 8.57
N ALA A 43 -8.89 12.00 7.42
CA ALA A 43 -7.81 12.90 7.10
C ALA A 43 -8.30 14.34 6.92
N LYS A 44 -8.03 15.21 7.91
CA LYS A 44 -8.18 16.67 7.75
C LYS A 44 -7.31 17.16 6.59
N PRO A 45 -7.72 18.18 5.83
CA PRO A 45 -6.98 18.68 4.67
C PRO A 45 -5.69 19.37 5.10
N VAL A 46 -4.64 18.60 5.35
CA VAL A 46 -3.29 19.14 5.57
C VAL A 46 -2.63 19.26 4.20
N ARG A 47 -2.86 20.39 3.52
CA ARG A 47 -2.21 20.65 2.23
C ARG A 47 -0.72 20.94 2.46
N LYS A 48 0.14 19.93 2.29
CA LYS A 48 1.59 20.04 2.52
C LYS A 48 2.44 20.43 1.30
N ARG A 49 1.87 20.56 0.08
CA ARG A 49 2.64 20.88 -1.13
C ARG A 49 1.95 21.94 -2.01
N ALA A 50 2.76 22.76 -2.69
CA ALA A 50 2.31 23.72 -3.68
C ALA A 50 1.50 23.03 -4.80
N ARG A 51 0.60 23.77 -5.46
CA ARG A 51 -0.20 23.24 -6.58
C ARG A 51 0.78 22.76 -7.66
N GLY A 52 0.72 21.48 -8.04
CA GLY A 52 1.65 20.87 -9.01
C GLY A 52 3.00 20.41 -8.44
N GLY A 53 3.33 20.70 -7.18
CA GLY A 53 4.61 20.32 -6.56
C GLY A 53 4.69 18.88 -6.02
N GLY A 54 3.65 18.08 -6.22
CA GLY A 54 3.60 16.68 -5.81
C GLY A 54 3.71 15.74 -7.00
N ARG A 55 4.57 14.71 -6.88
CA ARG A 55 4.51 13.56 -7.80
C ARG A 55 3.17 12.85 -7.60
N LYS A 56 2.55 12.40 -8.70
CA LYS A 56 1.32 11.60 -8.65
C LYS A 56 1.56 10.32 -7.82
N ALA A 57 0.53 9.91 -7.07
CA ALA A 57 0.57 8.64 -6.35
C ALA A 57 0.78 7.49 -7.34
N ARG A 58 1.73 6.60 -7.04
CA ARG A 58 2.06 5.44 -7.88
C ARG A 58 1.57 4.11 -7.30
N LEU A 59 1.23 4.07 -6.01
CA LEU A 59 0.60 2.92 -5.35
C LEU A 59 -0.91 3.04 -5.56
N GLN A 60 -1.41 2.44 -6.63
CA GLN A 60 -2.82 2.58 -7.03
C GLN A 60 -3.71 1.55 -6.34
N SER A 61 -3.26 0.30 -6.27
CA SER A 61 -4.01 -0.80 -5.66
C SER A 61 -3.83 -0.85 -4.15
N ILE A 62 -4.68 -1.61 -3.46
CA ILE A 62 -4.60 -1.75 -2.01
C ILE A 62 -3.45 -2.66 -1.59
N GLU A 63 -3.14 -3.70 -2.37
CA GLU A 63 -1.99 -4.57 -2.19
C GLU A 63 -0.70 -3.76 -2.28
N ALA A 64 -0.60 -2.87 -3.27
CA ALA A 64 0.54 -1.99 -3.44
C ALA A 64 0.78 -1.05 -2.24
N LYS A 65 -0.28 -0.69 -1.51
CA LYS A 65 -0.20 0.18 -0.33
C LYS A 65 0.13 -0.58 0.96
N LEU A 66 0.01 -1.92 0.95
CA LEU A 66 0.29 -2.78 2.09
C LEU A 66 1.79 -3.18 2.18
N PHE A 67 2.55 -3.01 1.10
CA PHE A 67 4.02 -3.08 1.10
C PHE A 67 4.64 -1.82 1.71
#